data_AF-A0A0D9ZVK3-F1
#
_entry.id   AF-A0A0D9ZVK3-F1
#
_cell.length_a   1.000
_cell.length_b   1.000
_cell.length_c   1.000
_cell.angle_alpha   90.00
_cell.angle_beta   90.00
_cell.angle_gamma   90.00
#
_symmetry.space_group_name_H-M   'P 1'
#
loop_
_entity.id
_entity.type
_entity.pdbx_description
1 polymer ?
#
loop_
_entity_poly.entity_id
_entity_poly.type
_entity_poly.pdbx_seq_one_letter_code
_entity_poly.pdbx_strand_id
1 'polypeptide(L)'
;METLMAAELPQQKAGGGLARRLVRLLRRKRSTAGSVAGGGEYDESSMDSSINSLSKLKLSAAKLDVLFRSAAQPAASPAVDAAAAHALVASLFAGVSAVKAAYAQLQQAQHPYDAEAIQSADAAMERAHPGRTLAALDGLHLSGLNATHFLTALRHAARSVCSFAKSMLGEMRRAGWDPVAAAAAAHPGVPLRHPGDAKFALESFVALKMFDGFHRRDFGLSALHDRSSYDRRRLFDEFAELKATPAAEFLDARSSRWGALGEFLRDRYLSVVHERMEEAFFGSTAQRGAAASAGAALPGTPWFAEFAEMARRVWLLHCLFLAFDDGGASTIFQVAAGARFSEVYMESVGDGDGDDGGAGTAVAAAAAGDRVVGFTVVPGFKVGRTVMQCRVYLSRPARQP
;
A
#
# COMPACT_ATOMS: atom_id res chain seq x y z
N MET A 1 -27.47 -11.44 15.91
CA MET A 1 -27.84 -10.11 16.47
C MET A 1 -26.82 -9.78 17.53
N GLU A 2 -25.79 -9.02 17.18
CA GLU A 2 -25.00 -8.24 18.12
C GLU A 2 -24.55 -6.98 17.38
N THR A 3 -24.91 -5.85 17.97
CA THR A 3 -24.97 -4.52 17.36
C THR A 3 -23.62 -3.85 17.56
N LEU A 4 -22.84 -3.66 16.49
CA LEU A 4 -21.60 -2.87 16.55
C LEU A 4 -21.93 -1.38 16.52
N MET A 5 -21.58 -0.71 17.62
CA MET A 5 -21.76 0.72 17.87
C MET A 5 -21.08 1.57 16.81
N ALA A 6 -21.86 2.43 16.16
CA ALA A 6 -21.38 3.51 15.32
C ALA A 6 -20.70 4.58 16.19
N ALA A 7 -19.47 4.95 15.86
CA ALA A 7 -18.80 6.09 16.47
C ALA A 7 -19.34 7.40 15.87
N GLU A 8 -19.96 8.25 16.69
CA GLU A 8 -20.42 9.59 16.32
C GLU A 8 -19.23 10.53 16.03
N LEU A 9 -19.37 11.33 14.97
CA LEU A 9 -18.45 12.42 14.62
C LEU A 9 -18.59 13.58 15.62
N PRO A 10 -17.49 14.20 16.10
CA PRO A 10 -17.59 15.38 16.96
C PRO A 10 -18.09 16.61 16.19
N GLN A 11 -19.18 17.21 16.69
CA GLN A 11 -19.74 18.47 16.21
C GLN A 11 -18.76 19.65 16.34
N GLN A 12 -18.82 20.54 15.34
CA GLN A 12 -18.08 21.80 15.27
C GLN A 12 -18.44 22.74 16.44
N LYS A 13 -17.43 23.22 17.17
CA LYS A 13 -17.52 24.47 17.95
C LYS A 13 -16.66 25.55 17.28
N ALA A 14 -17.33 26.65 16.94
CA ALA A 14 -16.73 27.86 16.39
C ALA A 14 -15.74 28.48 17.38
N GLY A 15 -14.51 28.77 16.91
CA GLY A 15 -13.45 29.43 17.67
C GLY A 15 -12.63 30.34 16.77
N GLY A 16 -13.22 31.47 16.37
CA GLY A 16 -12.57 32.48 15.54
C GLY A 16 -11.46 33.23 16.28
N GLY A 17 -10.21 32.75 16.18
CA GLY A 17 -9.03 33.44 16.75
C GLY A 17 -7.82 33.52 15.81
N LEU A 18 -7.65 32.56 14.90
CA LEU A 18 -6.44 32.43 14.07
C LEU A 18 -6.48 33.23 12.77
N ALA A 19 -7.68 33.42 12.19
CA ALA A 19 -7.86 34.17 10.94
C ALA A 19 -7.48 35.66 11.05
N ARG A 20 -7.55 36.26 12.25
CA ARG A 20 -7.17 37.67 12.47
C ARG A 20 -5.67 37.90 12.70
N ARG A 21 -4.88 36.85 12.97
CA ARG A 21 -3.42 36.96 13.15
C ARG A 21 -2.66 36.90 11.82
N LEU A 22 -3.14 36.12 10.84
CA LEU A 22 -2.52 36.03 9.51
C LEU A 22 -2.65 37.30 8.67
N VAL A 23 -3.73 38.07 8.85
CA VAL A 23 -3.93 39.35 8.12
C VAL A 23 -2.95 40.45 8.57
N ARG A 24 -2.46 40.42 9.82
CA ARG A 24 -1.46 41.41 10.29
C ARG A 24 -0.05 41.10 9.80
N LEU A 25 0.29 39.83 9.58
CA LEU A 25 1.62 39.44 9.05
C LEU A 25 1.78 39.76 7.55
N LEU A 26 0.68 39.77 6.79
CA LEU A 26 0.71 40.08 5.35
C LEU A 26 0.62 41.58 5.02
N ARG A 27 0.30 42.45 5.99
CA ARG A 27 0.37 43.91 5.81
C ARG A 27 1.73 44.51 6.16
N ARG A 28 2.59 43.82 6.90
CA ARG A 28 3.94 44.30 7.26
C ARG A 28 4.98 44.04 6.17
N LYS A 29 4.72 43.14 5.21
CA LYS A 29 5.64 42.80 4.11
C LYS A 29 5.40 43.61 2.82
N ARG A 30 4.60 44.69 2.88
CA ARG A 30 4.26 45.53 1.71
C ARG A 30 4.65 47.01 1.83
N SER A 31 5.45 47.38 2.83
CA SER A 31 6.00 48.73 2.94
C SER A 31 7.46 48.67 3.37
N THR A 32 8.37 48.58 2.39
CA THR A 32 9.72 49.20 2.39
C THR A 32 10.42 48.82 1.08
N ALA A 33 10.16 49.60 0.03
CA ALA A 33 11.13 49.82 -1.03
C ALA A 33 11.47 51.32 -0.96
N GLY A 34 12.73 51.65 -0.65
CA GLY A 34 13.20 53.03 -0.62
C GLY A 34 14.41 53.29 0.29
N SER A 35 15.59 53.35 -0.35
CA SER A 35 16.70 54.28 -0.07
C SER A 35 17.71 54.01 1.07
N VAL A 36 18.95 53.75 0.63
CA VAL A 36 20.26 54.33 1.07
C VAL A 36 20.84 54.01 2.46
N ALA A 37 22.05 53.42 2.38
CA ALA A 37 23.25 53.48 3.25
C ALA A 37 23.18 53.14 4.75
N GLY A 38 24.16 52.35 5.18
CA GLY A 38 24.56 52.21 6.59
C GLY A 38 24.72 50.75 7.01
N GLY A 39 25.94 50.36 7.40
CA GLY A 39 26.30 49.00 7.78
C GLY A 39 25.65 48.49 9.06
N GLY A 40 25.73 47.17 9.24
CA GLY A 40 25.38 46.45 10.45
C GLY A 40 25.27 44.96 10.15
N GLU A 41 26.12 44.16 10.78
CA GLU A 41 26.18 42.70 10.71
C GLU A 41 24.81 42.04 10.97
N TYR A 42 24.44 41.09 10.11
CA TYR A 42 23.40 40.11 10.39
C TYR A 42 23.81 38.74 9.81
N ASP A 43 23.71 37.75 10.69
CA ASP A 43 24.20 36.37 10.66
C ASP A 43 23.76 35.54 9.42
N GLU A 44 24.74 35.07 8.65
CA GLU A 44 24.62 34.33 7.39
C GLU A 44 24.66 32.80 7.60
N SER A 45 23.97 32.27 8.61
CA SER A 45 24.07 30.83 8.98
C SER A 45 22.84 29.97 8.66
N SER A 46 21.74 30.55 8.15
CA SER A 46 20.49 29.79 7.96
C SER A 46 20.30 29.20 6.54
N MET A 47 20.95 29.76 5.51
CA MET A 47 20.67 29.38 4.11
C MET A 47 21.60 28.30 3.54
N ASP A 48 22.76 28.04 4.17
CA ASP A 48 23.72 27.01 3.73
C ASP A 48 23.34 25.57 4.11
N SER A 49 22.45 25.40 5.09
CA SER A 49 22.03 24.07 5.57
C SER A 49 21.23 23.26 4.53
N SER A 50 20.53 23.96 3.62
CA SER A 50 19.71 23.32 2.58
C SER A 50 20.52 22.93 1.34
N ILE A 51 21.60 23.65 1.03
CA ILE A 51 22.51 23.32 -0.08
C ILE A 51 23.44 22.17 0.31
N ASN A 52 23.81 22.05 1.60
CA ASN A 52 24.70 20.99 2.10
C ASN A 52 24.05 19.59 2.23
N SER A 53 22.73 19.49 2.04
CA SER A 53 22.03 18.19 1.99
C SER A 53 21.91 17.62 0.58
N LEU A 54 22.07 18.45 -0.47
CA LEU A 54 22.08 18.00 -1.87
C LEU A 54 23.48 17.62 -2.36
N SER A 55 24.55 18.10 -1.71
CA SER A 55 25.93 17.66 -1.96
C SER A 55 26.21 16.23 -1.46
N LYS A 56 25.38 15.71 -0.52
CA LYS A 56 25.49 14.35 0.05
C LYS A 56 24.92 13.23 -0.84
N LEU A 57 24.30 13.59 -1.97
CA LEU A 57 23.89 12.66 -3.03
C LEU A 57 24.89 12.64 -4.21
N LYS A 58 26.17 12.97 -3.98
CA LYS A 58 27.23 12.54 -4.89
C LYS A 58 27.58 11.09 -4.56
N LEU A 59 26.87 10.16 -5.20
CA LEU A 59 27.40 8.81 -5.42
C LEU A 59 28.73 9.01 -6.17
N SER A 60 29.85 8.98 -5.45
CA SER A 60 31.15 9.33 -6.04
C SER A 60 31.43 8.33 -7.16
N ALA A 61 31.96 8.82 -8.29
CA ALA A 61 32.30 7.99 -9.43
C ALA A 61 33.14 6.76 -9.02
N ALA A 62 33.96 6.88 -7.97
CA ALA A 62 34.71 5.79 -7.35
C ALA A 62 33.84 4.64 -6.78
N LYS A 63 32.66 4.91 -6.21
CA LYS A 63 31.73 3.87 -5.72
C LYS A 63 31.02 3.13 -6.86
N LEU A 64 30.71 3.83 -7.95
CA LEU A 64 30.21 3.21 -9.18
C LEU A 64 31.31 2.35 -9.83
N ASP A 65 32.55 2.83 -9.85
CA ASP A 65 33.69 2.13 -10.45
C ASP A 65 34.05 0.82 -9.72
N VAL A 66 33.84 0.75 -8.40
CA VAL A 66 33.97 -0.47 -7.58
C VAL A 66 32.85 -1.47 -7.88
N LEU A 67 31.62 -0.99 -8.09
CA LEU A 67 30.47 -1.82 -8.48
C LEU A 67 30.65 -2.40 -9.89
N PHE A 68 31.17 -1.61 -10.84
CA PHE A 68 31.48 -2.07 -12.20
C PHE A 68 32.67 -3.04 -12.23
N ARG A 69 33.71 -2.85 -11.41
CA ARG A 69 34.82 -3.81 -11.28
C ARG A 69 34.39 -5.14 -10.67
N SER A 70 33.44 -5.12 -9.75
CA SER A 70 32.88 -6.34 -9.16
C SER A 70 32.01 -7.13 -10.15
N ALA A 71 31.43 -6.46 -11.16
CA ALA A 71 30.63 -7.08 -12.22
C ALA A 71 31.45 -7.55 -13.42
N ALA A 72 32.75 -7.21 -13.48
CA ALA A 72 33.64 -7.48 -14.61
C ALA A 72 34.56 -8.71 -14.42
N GLN A 73 34.30 -9.59 -13.45
CA GLN A 73 35.03 -10.85 -13.34
C GLN A 73 34.44 -11.90 -14.30
N PRO A 74 35.23 -12.47 -15.22
CA PRO A 74 34.70 -13.31 -16.28
C PRO A 74 34.49 -14.75 -15.78
N ALA A 75 33.24 -15.17 -15.71
CA ALA A 75 32.85 -16.58 -15.71
C ALA A 75 31.91 -16.84 -16.91
N ALA A 76 32.53 -17.18 -18.04
CA ALA A 76 31.98 -17.94 -19.18
C ALA A 76 30.49 -17.73 -19.60
N SER A 77 30.19 -16.69 -20.40
CA SER A 77 29.67 -16.78 -21.80
C SER A 77 29.22 -15.37 -22.30
N PRO A 78 29.71 -14.84 -23.43
CA PRO A 78 29.77 -13.37 -23.62
C PRO A 78 28.52 -12.69 -24.22
N ALA A 79 27.52 -13.41 -24.73
CA ALA A 79 26.44 -12.78 -25.51
C ALA A 79 25.14 -12.51 -24.72
N VAL A 80 24.82 -13.35 -23.73
CA VAL A 80 23.55 -13.28 -22.98
C VAL A 80 23.66 -12.28 -21.81
N ASP A 81 24.84 -12.20 -21.20
CA ASP A 81 25.09 -11.31 -20.04
C ASP A 81 25.20 -9.84 -20.42
N ALA A 82 25.75 -9.53 -21.59
CA ALA A 82 25.83 -8.16 -22.09
C ALA A 82 24.44 -7.57 -22.38
N ALA A 83 23.57 -8.36 -23.02
CA ALA A 83 22.19 -7.95 -23.30
C ALA A 83 21.36 -7.77 -22.01
N ALA A 84 21.53 -8.67 -21.04
CA ALA A 84 20.88 -8.56 -19.73
C ALA A 84 21.37 -7.33 -18.95
N ALA A 85 22.69 -7.05 -18.96
CA ALA A 85 23.26 -5.86 -18.35
C ALA A 85 22.76 -4.56 -19.03
N HIS A 86 22.68 -4.53 -20.36
CA HIS A 86 22.12 -3.40 -21.09
C HIS A 86 20.63 -3.19 -20.79
N ALA A 87 19.84 -4.26 -20.69
CA ALA A 87 18.43 -4.18 -20.30
C ALA A 87 18.27 -3.64 -18.86
N LEU A 88 19.12 -4.08 -17.93
CA LEU A 88 19.15 -3.57 -16.55
C LEU A 88 19.48 -2.07 -16.51
N VAL A 89 20.53 -1.64 -17.20
CA VAL A 89 20.94 -0.22 -17.27
C VAL A 89 19.85 0.63 -17.93
N ALA A 90 19.22 0.13 -19.00
CA ALA A 90 18.11 0.80 -19.65
C ALA A 90 16.89 0.94 -18.71
N SER A 91 16.58 -0.10 -17.94
CA SER A 91 15.49 -0.04 -16.94
C SER A 91 15.77 0.97 -15.82
N LEU A 92 17.02 1.06 -15.37
CA LEU A 92 17.46 2.02 -14.36
C LEU A 92 17.35 3.46 -14.91
N PHE A 93 17.83 3.68 -16.13
CA PHE A 93 17.77 4.99 -16.77
C PHE A 93 16.33 5.43 -17.06
N ALA A 94 15.47 4.51 -17.49
CA ALA A 94 14.04 4.75 -17.65
C ALA A 94 13.39 5.10 -16.31
N GLY A 95 13.72 4.39 -15.23
CA GLY A 95 13.24 4.68 -13.87
C GLY A 95 13.67 6.07 -13.36
N VAL A 96 14.95 6.42 -13.47
CA VAL A 96 15.47 7.74 -13.06
C VAL A 96 14.85 8.87 -13.89
N SER A 97 14.69 8.65 -15.20
CA SER A 97 14.05 9.60 -16.12
C SER A 97 12.58 9.81 -15.76
N ALA A 98 11.86 8.73 -15.44
CA ALA A 98 10.46 8.79 -15.04
C ALA A 98 10.26 9.52 -13.71
N VAL A 99 11.14 9.32 -12.72
CA VAL A 99 11.13 10.07 -11.45
C VAL A 99 11.39 11.56 -11.69
N LYS A 100 12.37 11.89 -12.54
CA LYS A 100 12.68 13.28 -12.88
C LYS A 100 11.52 13.96 -13.61
N ALA A 101 10.84 13.24 -14.50
CA ALA A 101 9.65 13.73 -15.20
C ALA A 101 8.48 13.98 -14.24
N ALA A 102 8.19 13.02 -13.35
CA ALA A 102 7.14 13.17 -12.33
C ALA A 102 7.41 14.37 -11.40
N TYR A 103 8.67 14.56 -10.98
CA TYR A 103 9.05 15.71 -10.17
C TYR A 103 8.91 17.05 -10.91
N ALA A 104 9.28 17.10 -12.20
CA ALA A 104 9.08 18.29 -13.02
C ALA A 104 7.60 18.62 -13.21
N GLN A 105 6.74 17.62 -13.38
CA GLN A 105 5.28 17.79 -13.43
C GLN A 105 4.74 18.36 -12.12
N LEU A 106 5.25 17.88 -10.98
CA LEU A 106 4.89 18.38 -9.65
C LEU A 106 5.27 19.85 -9.45
N GLN A 107 6.44 20.26 -9.95
CA GLN A 107 6.87 21.67 -9.91
C GLN A 107 6.02 22.56 -10.81
N GLN A 108 5.60 22.07 -11.98
CA GLN A 108 4.74 22.81 -12.90
C GLN A 108 3.32 22.94 -12.36
N ALA A 109 2.79 21.91 -11.72
CA ALA A 109 1.45 21.88 -11.13
C ALA A 109 1.31 22.73 -9.85
N GLN A 110 2.42 23.20 -9.27
CA GLN A 110 2.38 24.11 -8.12
C GLN A 110 2.09 25.56 -8.55
N HIS A 111 2.32 25.93 -9.81
CA HIS A 111 2.15 27.31 -10.30
C HIS A 111 1.69 27.40 -11.77
N PRO A 112 0.39 27.68 -12.03
CA PRO A 112 -0.72 27.82 -11.09
C PRO A 112 -1.06 26.51 -10.37
N TYR A 113 -1.65 26.59 -9.17
CA TYR A 113 -1.99 25.41 -8.36
C TYR A 113 -3.06 24.55 -9.04
N ASP A 114 -2.71 23.32 -9.36
CA ASP A 114 -3.58 22.32 -10.00
C ASP A 114 -3.52 21.01 -9.20
N ALA A 115 -4.61 20.71 -8.48
CA ALA A 115 -4.68 19.54 -7.60
C ALA A 115 -4.69 18.20 -8.37
N GLU A 116 -5.31 18.16 -9.56
CA GLU A 116 -5.34 16.94 -10.39
C GLU A 116 -3.96 16.68 -11.00
N ALA A 117 -3.27 17.73 -11.46
CA ALA A 117 -1.92 17.60 -11.98
C ALA A 117 -0.93 17.16 -10.88
N ILE A 118 -1.07 17.66 -9.64
CA ILE A 118 -0.28 17.19 -8.49
C ILE A 118 -0.56 15.71 -8.19
N GLN A 119 -1.83 15.29 -8.15
CA GLN A 119 -2.19 13.88 -7.93
C GLN A 119 -1.68 12.98 -9.06
N SER A 120 -1.75 13.44 -10.31
CA SER A 120 -1.24 12.70 -11.46
C SER A 120 0.28 12.53 -11.42
N ALA A 121 1.00 13.58 -10.98
CA ALA A 121 2.45 13.57 -10.81
C ALA A 121 2.89 12.68 -9.64
N ASP A 122 2.14 12.68 -8.53
CA ASP A 122 2.37 11.77 -7.40
C ASP A 122 2.10 10.32 -7.81
N ALA A 123 1.00 10.04 -8.50
CA ALA A 123 0.69 8.71 -9.02
C ALA A 123 1.70 8.28 -10.10
N ALA A 124 2.23 9.20 -10.91
CA ALA A 124 3.30 8.94 -11.87
C ALA A 124 4.62 8.66 -11.14
N MET A 125 4.93 9.35 -10.05
CA MET A 125 6.08 9.06 -9.19
C MET A 125 5.94 7.69 -8.53
N GLU A 126 4.75 7.31 -8.10
CA GLU A 126 4.45 5.96 -7.58
C GLU A 126 4.65 4.87 -8.64
N ARG A 127 4.24 5.10 -9.90
CA ARG A 127 4.46 4.18 -11.03
C ARG A 127 5.92 4.14 -11.47
N ALA A 128 6.60 5.28 -11.47
CA ALA A 128 8.03 5.45 -11.81
C ALA A 128 8.98 4.89 -10.75
N HIS A 129 8.46 4.54 -9.56
CA HIS A 129 9.14 3.76 -8.54
C HIS A 129 8.64 2.30 -8.53
N PRO A 130 8.93 1.48 -9.57
CA PRO A 130 8.60 0.06 -9.55
C PRO A 130 9.40 -0.72 -8.48
N GLY A 131 10.40 -0.11 -7.85
CA GLY A 131 11.37 -0.78 -6.98
C GLY A 131 11.73 -0.05 -5.68
N ARG A 132 10.75 0.35 -4.86
CA ARG A 132 11.01 0.10 -3.43
C ARG A 132 10.82 -1.40 -3.28
N THR A 133 11.91 -2.17 -3.33
CA THR A 133 11.89 -3.55 -2.86
C THR A 133 11.68 -3.50 -1.34
N LEU A 134 11.32 -4.61 -0.68
CA LEU A 134 11.39 -4.68 0.79
C LEU A 134 12.76 -4.26 1.34
N ALA A 135 13.79 -4.22 0.49
CA ALA A 135 15.11 -3.64 0.77
C ALA A 135 15.09 -2.15 1.18
N ALA A 136 14.07 -1.38 0.77
CA ALA A 136 13.88 -0.01 1.29
C ALA A 136 13.56 0.00 2.80
N LEU A 137 13.25 -1.17 3.36
CA LEU A 137 13.06 -1.40 4.79
C LEU A 137 14.29 -2.08 5.45
N ASP A 138 15.45 -2.10 4.79
CA ASP A 138 16.70 -2.60 5.37
C ASP A 138 17.31 -1.58 6.35
N GLY A 139 17.96 -2.09 7.40
CA GLY A 139 18.65 -1.25 8.38
C GLY A 139 17.73 -0.37 9.23
N LEU A 140 16.43 -0.66 9.28
CA LEU A 140 15.51 0.05 10.16
C LEU A 140 15.87 -0.17 11.63
N HIS A 141 15.80 0.91 12.39
CA HIS A 141 15.80 0.87 13.85
C HIS A 141 14.41 1.18 14.38
N LEU A 142 14.03 0.51 15.46
CA LEU A 142 12.75 0.69 16.14
C LEU A 142 12.46 2.17 16.49
N SER A 143 13.47 2.90 16.95
CA SER A 143 13.37 4.33 17.28
C SER A 143 13.22 5.25 16.07
N GLY A 144 13.57 4.78 14.87
CA GLY A 144 13.48 5.52 13.62
C GLY A 144 12.23 5.21 12.80
N LEU A 145 11.33 4.37 13.32
CA LEU A 145 10.07 4.05 12.66
C LEU A 145 9.24 5.33 12.42
N ASN A 146 8.74 5.47 11.20
CA ASN A 146 7.88 6.59 10.81
C ASN A 146 6.84 6.15 9.79
N ALA A 147 5.83 6.98 9.54
CA ALA A 147 4.72 6.63 8.65
C ALA A 147 5.15 6.27 7.21
N THR A 148 6.30 6.74 6.72
CA THR A 148 6.77 6.41 5.36
C THR A 148 7.25 4.95 5.26
N HIS A 149 7.82 4.40 6.34
CA HIS A 149 8.18 2.99 6.42
C HIS A 149 6.93 2.12 6.39
N PHE A 150 5.93 2.49 7.18
CA PHE A 150 4.63 1.81 7.19
C PHE A 150 3.95 1.89 5.82
N LEU A 151 3.90 3.07 5.19
CA LEU A 151 3.33 3.26 3.86
C LEU A 151 4.03 2.39 2.81
N THR A 152 5.35 2.24 2.90
CA THR A 152 6.11 1.37 2.00
C THR A 152 5.71 -0.11 2.18
N ALA A 153 5.61 -0.59 3.42
CA ALA A 153 5.12 -1.93 3.71
C ALA A 153 3.65 -2.12 3.28
N LEU A 154 2.80 -1.12 3.48
CA LEU A 154 1.39 -1.13 3.09
C LEU A 154 1.24 -1.27 1.58
N ARG A 155 1.98 -0.46 0.81
CA ARG A 155 2.00 -0.56 -0.67
C ARG A 155 2.44 -1.94 -1.14
N HIS A 156 3.43 -2.54 -0.47
CA HIS A 156 3.85 -3.91 -0.77
C HIS A 156 2.77 -4.95 -0.50
N ALA A 157 2.11 -4.88 0.65
CA ALA A 157 1.02 -5.80 1.00
C ALA A 157 -0.17 -5.64 0.05
N ALA A 158 -0.59 -4.40 -0.21
CA ALA A 158 -1.67 -4.10 -1.14
C ALA A 158 -1.36 -4.58 -2.57
N ARG A 159 -0.12 -4.40 -3.05
CA ARG A 159 0.29 -4.90 -4.37
C ARG A 159 0.28 -6.43 -4.44
N SER A 160 0.74 -7.13 -3.40
CA SER A 160 0.65 -8.60 -3.37
C SER A 160 -0.78 -9.12 -3.29
N VAL A 161 -1.66 -8.43 -2.55
CA VAL A 161 -3.10 -8.75 -2.52
C VAL A 161 -3.72 -8.59 -3.90
N CYS A 162 -3.43 -7.48 -4.58
CA CYS A 162 -3.90 -7.24 -5.95
C CYS A 162 -3.34 -8.28 -6.95
N SER A 163 -2.07 -8.66 -6.84
CA SER A 163 -1.46 -9.72 -7.66
C SER A 163 -2.20 -11.04 -7.48
N PHE A 164 -2.34 -11.49 -6.23
CA PHE A 164 -2.98 -12.76 -5.94
C PHE A 164 -4.47 -12.76 -6.34
N ALA A 165 -5.19 -11.65 -6.14
CA ALA A 165 -6.56 -11.51 -6.60
C ALA A 165 -6.68 -11.61 -8.14
N LYS A 166 -5.69 -11.10 -8.89
CA LYS A 166 -5.62 -11.28 -10.36
C LYS A 166 -5.32 -12.73 -10.74
N SER A 167 -4.41 -13.40 -10.04
CA SER A 167 -4.14 -14.82 -10.24
C SER A 167 -5.38 -15.68 -9.96
N MET A 168 -6.08 -15.42 -8.85
CA MET A 168 -7.35 -16.06 -8.52
C MET A 168 -8.41 -15.82 -9.60
N LEU A 169 -8.60 -14.58 -10.05
CA LEU A 169 -9.51 -14.26 -11.16
C LEU A 169 -9.12 -14.98 -12.47
N GLY A 170 -7.83 -15.17 -12.72
CA GLY A 170 -7.33 -15.97 -13.84
C GLY A 170 -7.78 -17.42 -13.75
N GLU A 171 -7.59 -18.05 -12.59
CA GLU A 171 -8.04 -19.43 -12.34
C GLU A 171 -9.56 -19.58 -12.41
N MET A 172 -10.32 -18.62 -11.87
CA MET A 172 -11.78 -18.59 -12.00
C MET A 172 -12.23 -18.63 -13.45
N ARG A 173 -11.61 -17.81 -14.32
CA ARG A 173 -11.94 -17.78 -15.75
C ARG A 173 -11.60 -19.09 -16.45
N ARG A 174 -10.45 -19.71 -16.10
CA ARG A 174 -10.05 -21.02 -16.65
C ARG A 174 -11.02 -22.13 -16.23
N ALA A 175 -11.52 -22.07 -15.01
CA ALA A 175 -12.50 -23.01 -14.47
C ALA A 175 -13.95 -22.72 -14.93
N GLY A 176 -14.18 -21.72 -15.79
CA GLY A 176 -15.51 -21.37 -16.29
C GLY A 176 -16.42 -20.70 -15.27
N TRP A 177 -15.87 -20.16 -14.17
CA TRP A 177 -16.64 -19.40 -13.19
C TRP A 177 -16.99 -18.02 -13.72
N ASP A 178 -18.18 -17.53 -13.37
CA ASP A 178 -18.60 -16.15 -13.68
C ASP A 178 -18.03 -15.18 -12.63
N PRO A 179 -17.08 -14.29 -13.00
CA PRO A 179 -16.53 -13.30 -12.09
C PRO A 179 -17.57 -12.29 -11.59
N VAL A 180 -18.61 -12.00 -12.39
CA VAL A 180 -19.66 -11.05 -12.02
C VAL A 180 -20.56 -11.65 -10.94
N ALA A 181 -20.96 -12.92 -11.09
CA ALA A 181 -21.67 -13.64 -10.03
C ALA A 181 -20.83 -13.76 -8.74
N ALA A 182 -19.52 -14.01 -8.86
CA ALA A 182 -18.64 -14.05 -7.70
C ALA A 182 -18.51 -12.69 -7.01
N ALA A 183 -18.43 -11.60 -7.79
CA ALA A 183 -18.44 -10.24 -7.25
C ALA A 183 -19.75 -9.93 -6.49
N ALA A 184 -20.90 -10.36 -7.03
CA ALA A 184 -22.19 -10.22 -6.36
C ALA A 184 -22.28 -11.06 -5.07
N ALA A 185 -21.63 -12.23 -5.03
CA ALA A 185 -21.52 -13.03 -3.82
C ALA A 185 -20.61 -12.39 -2.75
N ALA A 186 -19.52 -11.75 -3.17
CA ALA A 186 -18.59 -11.03 -2.28
C ALA A 186 -19.21 -9.76 -1.69
N HIS A 187 -19.95 -8.99 -2.50
CA HIS A 187 -20.62 -7.76 -2.10
C HIS A 187 -22.09 -7.74 -2.54
N PRO A 188 -22.98 -8.40 -1.79
CA PRO A 188 -24.39 -8.46 -2.11
C PRO A 188 -25.04 -7.07 -2.18
N GLY A 189 -25.84 -6.83 -3.21
CA GLY A 189 -26.62 -5.59 -3.35
C GLY A 189 -25.85 -4.39 -3.89
N VAL A 190 -24.57 -4.53 -4.26
CA VAL A 190 -23.79 -3.45 -4.88
C VAL A 190 -23.72 -3.65 -6.40
N PRO A 191 -24.39 -2.82 -7.22
CA PRO A 191 -24.29 -2.94 -8.66
C PRO A 191 -22.92 -2.50 -9.15
N LEU A 192 -22.25 -3.37 -9.91
CA LEU A 192 -21.03 -2.99 -10.62
C LEU A 192 -21.37 -1.99 -11.74
N ARG A 193 -20.53 -0.97 -11.91
CA ARG A 193 -20.59 -0.03 -13.03
C ARG A 193 -20.40 -0.79 -14.34
N HIS A 194 -19.38 -1.64 -14.40
CA HIS A 194 -19.01 -2.42 -15.59
C HIS A 194 -18.72 -3.88 -15.19
N PRO A 195 -19.02 -4.88 -16.04
CA PRO A 195 -18.67 -6.29 -15.75
C PRO A 195 -17.18 -6.50 -15.45
N GLY A 196 -16.30 -5.72 -16.07
CA GLY A 196 -14.86 -5.73 -15.83
C GLY A 196 -14.44 -5.31 -14.41
N ASP A 197 -15.31 -4.62 -13.67
CA ASP A 197 -15.05 -4.18 -12.29
C ASP A 197 -15.14 -5.33 -11.27
N ALA A 198 -15.54 -6.54 -11.69
CA ALA A 198 -15.47 -7.75 -10.87
C ALA A 198 -14.05 -7.98 -10.29
N LYS A 199 -13.00 -7.49 -10.97
CA LYS A 199 -11.61 -7.50 -10.48
C LYS A 199 -11.46 -6.78 -9.13
N PHE A 200 -12.16 -5.66 -8.93
CA PHE A 200 -12.09 -4.87 -7.70
C PHE A 200 -12.88 -5.53 -6.56
N ALA A 201 -13.99 -6.20 -6.86
CA ALA A 201 -14.75 -6.96 -5.87
C ALA A 201 -13.96 -8.18 -5.37
N LEU A 202 -13.25 -8.89 -6.26
CA LEU A 202 -12.36 -9.98 -5.86
C LEU A 202 -11.14 -9.47 -5.09
N GLU A 203 -10.54 -8.36 -5.51
CA GLU A 203 -9.47 -7.71 -4.73
C GLU A 203 -9.95 -7.34 -3.32
N SER A 204 -11.16 -6.77 -3.21
CA SER A 204 -11.81 -6.48 -1.93
C SER A 204 -11.99 -7.74 -1.09
N PHE A 205 -12.58 -8.79 -1.65
CA PHE A 205 -12.78 -10.06 -0.96
C PHE A 205 -11.48 -10.60 -0.35
N VAL A 206 -10.41 -10.68 -1.15
CA VAL A 206 -9.10 -11.15 -0.69
C VAL A 206 -8.55 -10.21 0.37
N ALA A 207 -8.57 -8.89 0.14
CA ALA A 207 -8.07 -7.91 1.11
C ALA A 207 -8.79 -8.02 2.45
N LEU A 208 -10.12 -8.00 2.46
CA LEU A 208 -10.92 -8.05 3.68
C LEU A 208 -10.68 -9.34 4.47
N LYS A 209 -10.49 -10.48 3.81
CA LYS A 209 -10.11 -11.73 4.47
C LYS A 209 -8.70 -11.68 5.04
N MET A 210 -7.73 -11.17 4.28
CA MET A 210 -6.34 -11.06 4.73
C MET A 210 -6.17 -10.12 5.93
N PHE A 211 -6.89 -9.00 5.92
CA PHE A 211 -6.87 -7.96 6.95
C PHE A 211 -7.90 -8.18 8.08
N ASP A 212 -8.60 -9.33 8.10
CA ASP A 212 -9.53 -9.63 9.18
C ASP A 212 -8.80 -9.65 10.53
N GLY A 213 -9.43 -9.12 11.58
CA GLY A 213 -8.81 -9.03 12.91
C GLY A 213 -7.49 -8.24 13.02
N PHE A 214 -7.04 -7.52 11.98
CA PHE A 214 -5.71 -6.89 11.92
C PHE A 214 -5.42 -5.88 13.05
N HIS A 215 -6.45 -5.28 13.64
CA HIS A 215 -6.33 -4.40 14.80
C HIS A 215 -5.89 -5.13 16.08
N ARG A 216 -6.04 -6.46 16.13
CA ARG A 216 -5.65 -7.29 17.27
C ARG A 216 -4.27 -7.90 17.03
N ARG A 217 -3.52 -8.08 18.12
CA ARG A 217 -2.18 -8.70 18.09
C ARG A 217 -2.19 -10.18 17.67
N ASP A 218 -3.28 -10.86 17.95
CA ASP A 218 -3.50 -12.27 17.64
C ASP A 218 -4.34 -12.48 16.37
N PHE A 219 -4.70 -11.41 15.63
CA PHE A 219 -5.69 -11.46 14.54
C PHE A 219 -7.07 -12.01 14.93
N GLY A 220 -7.36 -12.19 16.22
CA GLY A 220 -8.54 -12.94 16.69
C GLY A 220 -8.43 -14.46 16.59
N LEU A 221 -7.23 -15.00 16.34
CA LEU A 221 -6.98 -16.43 16.22
C LEU A 221 -6.55 -17.01 17.58
N SER A 222 -7.29 -17.99 18.10
CA SER A 222 -6.95 -18.66 19.36
C SER A 222 -5.56 -19.29 19.34
N ALA A 223 -5.12 -19.81 18.19
CA ALA A 223 -3.78 -20.36 18.01
C ALA A 223 -2.65 -19.32 18.18
N LEU A 224 -2.98 -18.02 18.12
CA LEU A 224 -2.04 -16.92 18.27
C LEU A 224 -2.18 -16.19 19.60
N HIS A 225 -2.88 -16.78 20.58
CA HIS A 225 -3.13 -16.13 21.87
C HIS A 225 -1.85 -15.64 22.55
N ASP A 226 -0.78 -16.45 22.54
CA ASP A 226 0.52 -16.10 23.12
C ASP A 226 1.13 -14.84 22.51
N ARG A 227 0.85 -14.59 21.22
CA ARG A 227 1.32 -13.40 20.49
C ARG A 227 0.72 -12.10 21.02
N SER A 228 -0.44 -12.16 21.70
CA SER A 228 -1.09 -11.00 22.31
C SER A 228 -0.19 -10.31 23.36
N SER A 229 0.65 -11.09 24.04
CA SER A 229 1.55 -10.61 25.09
C SER A 229 2.82 -9.92 24.56
N TYR A 230 3.09 -9.98 23.25
CA TYR A 230 4.36 -9.52 22.68
C TYR A 230 4.54 -8.02 22.89
N ASP A 231 5.70 -7.60 23.38
CA ASP A 231 6.02 -6.17 23.38
C ASP A 231 6.36 -5.69 21.97
N ARG A 232 6.48 -4.37 21.82
CA ARG A 232 6.85 -3.76 20.55
C ARG A 232 8.19 -4.29 20.03
N ARG A 233 9.17 -4.50 20.92
CA ARG A 233 10.52 -4.88 20.52
C ARG A 233 10.50 -6.25 19.86
N ARG A 234 9.82 -7.21 20.47
CA ARG A 234 9.63 -8.56 19.94
C ARG A 234 8.92 -8.54 18.58
N LEU A 235 7.89 -7.71 18.40
CA LEU A 235 7.20 -7.54 17.11
C LEU A 235 8.12 -6.97 16.03
N PHE A 236 8.98 -6.01 16.38
CA PHE A 236 9.95 -5.44 15.46
C PHE A 236 11.05 -6.44 15.09
N ASP A 237 11.56 -7.19 16.07
CA ASP A 237 12.57 -8.23 15.83
C ASP A 237 11.99 -9.34 14.94
N GLU A 238 10.74 -9.74 15.16
CA GLU A 238 10.00 -10.67 14.30
C GLU A 238 9.86 -10.14 12.85
N PHE A 239 9.55 -8.85 12.68
CA PHE A 239 9.55 -8.20 11.36
C PHE A 239 10.93 -8.27 10.69
N ALA A 240 11.98 -7.88 11.40
CA ALA A 240 13.33 -7.79 10.86
C ALA A 240 13.85 -9.16 10.38
N GLU A 241 13.59 -10.19 11.18
CA GLU A 241 13.95 -11.57 10.88
C GLU A 241 13.16 -12.10 9.68
N LEU A 242 11.82 -12.06 9.73
CA LEU A 242 10.99 -12.62 8.65
C LEU A 242 11.22 -11.92 7.31
N LYS A 243 11.56 -10.62 7.32
CA LYS A 243 11.90 -9.87 6.11
C LYS A 243 13.17 -10.40 5.45
N ALA A 244 14.14 -10.87 6.22
CA ALA A 244 15.40 -11.43 5.73
C ALA A 244 15.28 -12.92 5.37
N THR A 245 14.30 -13.63 5.93
CA THR A 245 14.09 -15.07 5.71
C THR A 245 13.65 -15.38 4.26
N PRO A 246 14.29 -16.34 3.56
CA PRO A 246 13.83 -16.85 2.27
C PRO A 246 12.49 -17.58 2.34
N ALA A 247 11.75 -17.63 1.24
CA ALA A 247 10.42 -18.24 1.23
C ALA A 247 10.40 -19.73 1.61
N ALA A 248 11.43 -20.47 1.18
CA ALA A 248 11.56 -21.89 1.50
C ALA A 248 11.68 -22.18 3.00
N GLU A 249 12.22 -21.25 3.79
CA GLU A 249 12.48 -21.46 5.21
C GLU A 249 11.22 -21.20 6.07
N PHE A 250 10.46 -20.14 5.78
CA PHE A 250 9.24 -19.88 6.56
C PHE A 250 8.08 -20.80 6.19
N LEU A 251 8.12 -21.41 5.00
CA LEU A 251 7.17 -22.44 4.56
C LEU A 251 7.54 -23.85 5.04
N ASP A 252 8.74 -24.05 5.59
CA ASP A 252 9.14 -25.34 6.12
C ASP A 252 8.38 -25.64 7.42
N ALA A 253 7.42 -26.56 7.36
CA ALA A 253 6.62 -26.97 8.50
C ALA A 253 7.44 -27.61 9.64
N ARG A 254 8.69 -28.00 9.39
CA ARG A 254 9.62 -28.46 10.44
C ARG A 254 10.17 -27.31 11.28
N SER A 255 10.11 -26.09 10.77
CA SER A 255 10.54 -24.89 11.50
C SER A 255 9.45 -24.45 12.48
N SER A 256 9.68 -24.69 13.76
CA SER A 256 8.81 -24.16 14.82
C SER A 256 8.93 -22.64 14.97
N ARG A 257 9.97 -22.01 14.39
CA ARG A 257 10.21 -20.56 14.48
C ARG A 257 9.04 -19.74 13.93
N TRP A 258 8.43 -20.24 12.85
CA TRP A 258 7.36 -19.56 12.13
C TRP A 258 5.99 -20.21 12.36
N GLY A 259 5.82 -20.97 13.45
CA GLY A 259 4.56 -21.66 13.75
C GLY A 259 3.34 -20.72 13.77
N ALA A 260 3.47 -19.55 14.40
CA ALA A 260 2.43 -18.52 14.43
C ALA A 260 2.07 -18.00 13.02
N LEU A 261 3.07 -17.75 12.17
CA LEU A 261 2.85 -17.38 10.77
C LEU A 261 2.18 -18.52 9.99
N GLY A 262 2.57 -19.77 10.26
CA GLY A 262 1.96 -20.97 9.69
C GLY A 262 0.47 -21.09 10.03
N GLU A 263 0.09 -20.86 11.29
CA GLU A 263 -1.33 -20.86 11.70
C GLU A 263 -2.12 -19.74 11.02
N PHE A 264 -1.53 -18.54 10.91
CA PHE A 264 -2.13 -17.45 10.14
C PHE A 264 -2.29 -17.79 8.66
N LEU A 265 -1.27 -18.38 8.03
CA LEU A 265 -1.33 -18.83 6.63
C LEU A 265 -2.47 -19.82 6.41
N ARG A 266 -2.62 -20.81 7.29
CA ARG A 266 -3.67 -21.83 7.23
C ARG A 266 -5.06 -21.20 7.35
N ASP A 267 -5.27 -20.38 8.37
CA ASP A 267 -6.56 -19.71 8.59
C ASP A 267 -6.94 -18.80 7.41
N ARG A 268 -5.98 -18.01 6.93
CA ARG A 268 -6.20 -17.13 5.77
C ARG A 268 -6.45 -17.92 4.49
N TYR A 269 -5.77 -19.05 4.29
CA TYR A 269 -6.00 -19.88 3.11
C TYR A 269 -7.44 -20.43 3.12
N LEU A 270 -7.87 -21.01 4.24
CA LEU A 270 -9.20 -21.60 4.37
C LEU A 270 -10.33 -20.57 4.27
N SER A 271 -10.07 -19.32 4.66
CA SER A 271 -11.05 -18.23 4.59
C SER A 271 -11.09 -17.51 3.23
N VAL A 272 -10.00 -17.51 2.47
CA VAL A 272 -9.89 -16.93 1.13
C VAL A 272 -10.28 -17.94 0.04
N VAL A 273 -9.85 -19.19 0.18
CA VAL A 273 -10.03 -20.26 -0.83
C VAL A 273 -11.07 -21.25 -0.34
N HIS A 274 -12.25 -21.17 -0.94
CA HIS A 274 -13.33 -22.11 -0.64
C HIS A 274 -13.03 -23.49 -1.26
N GLU A 275 -13.49 -24.57 -0.63
CA GLU A 275 -13.31 -25.96 -1.12
C GLU A 275 -13.72 -26.13 -2.59
N ARG A 276 -14.94 -25.71 -2.95
CA ARG A 276 -15.42 -25.67 -4.35
C ARG A 276 -14.51 -24.91 -5.32
N MET A 277 -13.82 -23.87 -4.85
CA MET A 277 -12.89 -23.09 -5.66
C MET A 277 -11.62 -23.91 -5.91
N GLU A 278 -11.11 -24.59 -4.89
CA GLU A 278 -9.94 -25.45 -4.98
C GLU A 278 -10.16 -26.67 -5.89
N GLU A 279 -11.32 -27.32 -5.75
CA GLU A 279 -11.73 -28.40 -6.66
C GLU A 279 -11.79 -27.92 -8.11
N ALA A 280 -12.35 -26.73 -8.34
CA ALA A 280 -12.46 -26.16 -9.68
C ALA A 280 -11.12 -25.72 -10.27
N PHE A 281 -10.18 -25.23 -9.45
CA PHE A 281 -8.89 -24.73 -9.90
C PHE A 281 -7.88 -25.87 -10.11
N PHE A 282 -7.87 -26.86 -9.23
CA PHE A 282 -6.82 -27.86 -9.16
C PHE A 282 -7.30 -29.30 -9.33
N GLY A 283 -8.62 -29.53 -9.39
CA GLY A 283 -9.20 -30.88 -9.45
C GLY A 283 -9.00 -31.70 -8.17
N SER A 284 -8.63 -31.06 -7.06
CA SER A 284 -8.19 -31.68 -5.81
C SER A 284 -8.36 -30.71 -4.64
N THR A 285 -8.72 -31.24 -3.46
CA THR A 285 -8.76 -30.50 -2.18
C THR A 285 -7.54 -30.78 -1.29
N ALA A 286 -6.45 -31.31 -1.88
CA ALA A 286 -5.25 -31.69 -1.15
C ALA A 286 -4.58 -30.51 -0.44
N GLN A 287 -4.67 -29.29 -0.99
CA GLN A 287 -4.06 -28.11 -0.38
C GLN A 287 -4.82 -27.70 0.88
N ARG A 288 -6.15 -27.76 0.86
CA ARG A 288 -7.00 -27.59 2.05
C ARG A 288 -6.79 -28.66 3.10
N GLY A 289 -6.62 -29.93 2.72
CA GLY A 289 -6.30 -31.00 3.68
C GLY A 289 -5.00 -30.71 4.44
N ALA A 290 -3.97 -30.25 3.73
CA ALA A 290 -2.71 -29.80 4.31
C ALA A 290 -2.86 -28.53 5.17
N ALA A 291 -3.69 -27.57 4.74
CA ALA A 291 -3.94 -26.35 5.48
C ALA A 291 -4.82 -26.55 6.73
N ALA A 292 -5.70 -27.56 6.75
CA ALA A 292 -6.57 -27.85 7.89
C ALA A 292 -5.83 -28.57 9.04
N SER A 293 -4.71 -29.22 8.73
CA SER A 293 -3.95 -30.01 9.69
C SER A 293 -2.82 -29.17 10.29
N ALA A 294 -2.93 -28.81 11.57
CA ALA A 294 -1.87 -28.10 12.30
C ALA A 294 -0.57 -28.91 12.25
N GLY A 295 0.54 -28.26 11.89
CA GLY A 295 1.86 -28.90 11.74
C GLY A 295 2.07 -29.70 10.45
N ALA A 296 1.07 -29.84 9.58
CA ALA A 296 1.28 -30.44 8.27
C ALA A 296 2.09 -29.51 7.34
N ALA A 297 2.81 -30.14 6.40
CA ALA A 297 3.56 -29.44 5.37
C ALA A 297 2.63 -28.61 4.49
N LEU A 298 2.96 -27.34 4.31
CA LEU A 298 2.19 -26.45 3.44
C LEU A 298 2.35 -26.88 1.96
N PRO A 299 1.35 -26.60 1.11
CA PRO A 299 1.42 -26.95 -0.31
C PRO A 299 2.61 -26.31 -1.02
N GLY A 300 3.37 -27.11 -1.78
CA GLY A 300 4.53 -26.65 -2.57
C GLY A 300 4.17 -26.13 -3.98
N THR A 301 2.94 -25.69 -4.21
CA THR A 301 2.51 -25.24 -5.55
C THR A 301 2.93 -23.79 -5.79
N PRO A 302 3.21 -23.38 -7.05
CA PRO A 302 3.57 -21.98 -7.34
C PRO A 302 2.45 -21.00 -6.97
N TRP A 303 1.19 -21.43 -7.11
CA TRP A 303 0.03 -20.64 -6.73
C TRP A 303 -0.06 -20.45 -5.21
N PHE A 304 0.18 -21.51 -4.43
CA PHE A 304 0.26 -21.41 -2.98
C PHE A 304 1.46 -20.56 -2.54
N ALA A 305 2.59 -20.64 -3.23
CA ALA A 305 3.73 -19.78 -2.95
C ALA A 305 3.40 -18.28 -3.16
N GLU A 306 2.62 -17.94 -4.19
CA GLU A 306 2.10 -16.58 -4.37
C GLU A 306 1.18 -16.16 -3.21
N PHE A 307 0.24 -17.03 -2.82
CA PHE A 307 -0.62 -16.82 -1.65
C PHE A 307 0.20 -16.58 -0.37
N ALA A 308 1.20 -17.43 -0.12
CA ALA A 308 2.02 -17.36 1.07
C ALA A 308 2.87 -16.09 1.11
N GLU A 309 3.38 -15.64 -0.04
CA GLU A 309 4.12 -14.38 -0.14
C GLU A 309 3.21 -13.16 0.11
N MET A 310 1.95 -13.19 -0.35
CA MET A 310 0.94 -12.19 0.02
C MET A 310 0.70 -12.18 1.53
N ALA A 311 0.48 -13.35 2.13
CA ALA A 311 0.24 -13.47 3.57
C ALA A 311 1.43 -13.02 4.41
N ARG A 312 2.65 -13.37 4.00
CA ARG A 312 3.89 -12.87 4.61
C ARG A 312 3.96 -11.34 4.60
N ARG A 313 3.59 -10.69 3.50
CA ARG A 313 3.60 -9.21 3.41
C ARG A 313 2.58 -8.57 4.34
N VAL A 314 1.40 -9.17 4.49
CA VAL A 314 0.39 -8.74 5.46
C VAL A 314 0.89 -8.94 6.90
N TRP A 315 1.55 -10.06 7.19
CA TRP A 315 2.16 -10.31 8.50
C TRP A 315 3.26 -9.30 8.84
N LEU A 316 4.17 -9.03 7.91
CA LEU A 316 5.21 -8.00 8.08
C LEU A 316 4.61 -6.62 8.34
N LEU A 317 3.56 -6.26 7.60
CA LEU A 317 2.82 -5.02 7.81
C LEU A 317 2.18 -4.97 9.19
N HIS A 318 1.66 -6.09 9.69
CA HIS A 318 1.07 -6.22 11.03
C HIS A 318 2.10 -6.06 12.14
N CYS A 319 3.26 -6.71 12.02
CA CYS A 319 4.39 -6.51 12.92
C CYS A 319 4.76 -5.03 13.02
N LEU A 320 4.88 -4.34 11.87
CA LEU A 320 5.14 -2.91 11.85
C LEU A 320 4.00 -2.11 12.48
N PHE A 321 2.74 -2.37 12.09
CA PHE A 321 1.56 -1.67 12.62
C PHE A 321 1.55 -1.64 14.15
N LEU A 322 1.80 -2.79 14.77
CA LEU A 322 1.84 -2.94 16.22
C LEU A 322 3.13 -2.39 16.83
N ALA A 323 4.24 -2.43 16.09
CA ALA A 323 5.47 -1.77 16.50
C ALA A 323 5.40 -0.23 16.44
N PHE A 324 4.41 0.34 15.75
CA PHE A 324 4.13 1.79 15.74
C PHE A 324 3.27 2.26 16.91
N ASP A 325 2.56 1.35 17.58
CA ASP A 325 1.52 1.75 18.53
C ASP A 325 2.14 2.20 19.87
N ASP A 326 2.51 3.48 19.94
CA ASP A 326 3.06 4.20 21.10
C ASP A 326 2.01 4.72 22.10
N GLY A 327 0.75 4.31 21.95
CA GLY A 327 -0.30 4.74 22.89
C GLY A 327 -1.71 4.79 22.30
N GLY A 328 -2.07 3.86 21.42
CA GLY A 328 -3.43 3.70 20.90
C GLY A 328 -3.78 4.64 19.74
N ALA A 329 -2.79 5.19 19.04
CA ALA A 329 -3.02 6.13 17.93
C ALA A 329 -3.14 5.44 16.56
N SER A 330 -2.80 4.15 16.48
CA SER A 330 -2.83 3.38 15.24
C SER A 330 -4.18 2.69 15.05
N THR A 331 -4.85 2.93 13.92
CA THR A 331 -6.13 2.29 13.59
C THR A 331 -6.15 1.83 12.14
N ILE A 332 -6.82 0.71 11.88
CA ILE A 332 -7.25 0.29 10.56
C ILE A 332 -8.72 0.64 10.41
N PHE A 333 -9.13 1.15 9.26
CA PHE A 333 -10.52 1.53 9.01
C PHE A 333 -10.98 1.10 7.62
N GLN A 334 -12.29 0.90 7.51
CA GLN A 334 -12.98 0.58 6.27
C GLN A 334 -14.23 1.45 6.20
N VAL A 335 -14.77 1.60 5.00
CA VAL A 335 -15.94 2.44 4.74
C VAL A 335 -17.10 1.54 4.35
N ALA A 336 -18.24 1.75 5.02
CA ALA A 336 -19.47 1.01 4.76
C ALA A 336 -20.07 1.33 3.40
N ALA A 337 -20.75 0.34 2.82
CA ALA A 337 -21.56 0.54 1.63
C ALA A 337 -22.63 1.63 1.86
N GLY A 338 -22.85 2.50 0.88
CA GLY A 338 -23.76 3.64 0.95
C GLY A 338 -23.16 4.91 1.55
N ALA A 339 -21.94 4.88 2.11
CA ALA A 339 -21.30 6.08 2.64
C ALA A 339 -20.94 7.08 1.54
N ARG A 340 -20.90 8.37 1.89
CA ARG A 340 -20.44 9.43 0.98
C ARG A 340 -18.93 9.33 0.76
N PHE A 341 -18.49 9.52 -0.48
CA PHE A 341 -17.07 9.57 -0.81
C PHE A 341 -16.40 10.79 -0.16
N SER A 342 -15.17 10.59 0.33
CA SER A 342 -14.33 11.67 0.88
C SER A 342 -12.90 11.48 0.41
N GLU A 343 -12.45 12.36 -0.48
CA GLU A 343 -11.07 12.37 -1.01
C GLU A 343 -9.99 12.55 0.06
N VAL A 344 -10.35 12.90 1.30
CA VAL A 344 -9.40 13.02 2.42
C VAL A 344 -9.03 11.64 2.97
N TYR A 345 -9.99 10.73 3.04
CA TYR A 345 -9.85 9.41 3.68
C TYR A 345 -9.94 8.25 2.68
N MET A 346 -10.32 8.52 1.44
CA MET A 346 -10.70 7.54 0.45
C MET A 346 -10.08 7.86 -0.91
N GLU A 347 -9.62 6.82 -1.59
CA GLU A 347 -9.15 6.84 -2.97
C GLU A 347 -10.11 5.98 -3.82
N SER A 348 -10.67 6.54 -4.89
CA SER A 348 -11.60 5.82 -5.78
C SER A 348 -10.85 4.90 -6.74
N VAL A 349 -11.28 3.65 -6.86
CA VAL A 349 -10.77 2.74 -7.90
C VAL A 349 -11.53 2.91 -9.22
N GLY A 350 -10.79 3.03 -10.32
CA GLY A 350 -11.34 3.01 -11.68
C GLY A 350 -11.53 4.37 -12.36
N ASP A 351 -11.16 5.49 -11.74
CA ASP A 351 -11.25 6.82 -12.39
C ASP A 351 -10.04 7.13 -13.33
N GLY A 352 -9.12 6.18 -13.55
CA GLY A 352 -7.92 6.41 -14.37
C GLY A 352 -7.26 5.19 -15.03
N ASP A 353 -7.98 4.08 -15.20
CA ASP A 353 -7.43 2.82 -15.76
C ASP A 353 -8.15 2.40 -17.07
N GLY A 354 -8.79 3.35 -17.73
CA GLY A 354 -9.49 3.16 -19.00
C GLY A 354 -8.58 3.47 -20.19
N ASP A 355 -8.23 2.41 -20.91
CA ASP A 355 -7.62 2.42 -22.25
C ASP A 355 -8.57 2.90 -23.36
N ASP A 356 -9.74 3.46 -23.02
CA ASP A 356 -10.66 4.03 -24.00
C ASP A 356 -10.58 5.55 -23.98
N GLY A 357 -9.94 6.08 -25.02
CA GLY A 357 -9.78 7.50 -25.24
C GLY A 357 -11.09 8.25 -25.49
N GLY A 358 -11.09 9.53 -25.07
CA GLY A 358 -11.95 10.54 -25.67
C GLY A 358 -13.10 11.06 -24.80
N ALA A 359 -12.98 12.32 -24.40
CA ALA A 359 -14.09 13.26 -24.12
C ALA A 359 -15.12 12.85 -23.05
N GLY A 360 -14.84 13.18 -21.79
CA GLY A 360 -15.85 13.10 -20.72
C GLY A 360 -15.58 13.89 -19.43
N THR A 361 -14.57 14.76 -19.40
CA THR A 361 -14.00 15.30 -18.16
C THR A 361 -14.93 16.26 -17.40
N ALA A 362 -15.83 16.98 -18.07
CA ALA A 362 -16.76 17.90 -17.40
C ALA A 362 -18.07 17.24 -16.90
N VAL A 363 -18.50 16.13 -17.51
CA VAL A 363 -19.76 15.43 -17.14
C VAL A 363 -19.52 14.43 -16.00
N ALA A 364 -18.29 13.90 -15.88
CA ALA A 364 -17.89 12.98 -14.80
C ALA A 364 -17.88 13.65 -13.42
N ALA A 365 -17.43 14.90 -13.32
CA ALA A 365 -17.38 15.65 -12.06
C ALA A 365 -18.78 15.99 -11.52
N ALA A 366 -19.75 16.29 -12.40
CA ALA A 366 -21.14 16.54 -12.02
C ALA A 366 -21.88 15.24 -11.60
N ALA A 367 -21.49 14.09 -12.16
CA ALA A 367 -22.04 12.77 -11.79
C ALA A 367 -21.38 12.16 -10.54
N ALA A 368 -20.24 12.70 -10.06
CA ALA A 368 -19.56 12.24 -8.86
C ALA A 368 -20.33 12.58 -7.57
N GLY A 369 -21.15 13.65 -7.59
CA GLY A 369 -21.97 14.06 -6.43
C GLY A 369 -23.05 13.06 -6.02
N ASP A 370 -23.40 12.12 -6.92
CA ASP A 370 -24.41 11.08 -6.69
C ASP A 370 -23.79 9.69 -6.49
N ARG A 371 -22.45 9.57 -6.41
CA ARG A 371 -21.80 8.27 -6.17
C ARG A 371 -21.60 8.04 -4.68
N VAL A 372 -21.92 6.83 -4.24
CA VAL A 372 -21.67 6.36 -2.88
C VAL A 372 -20.65 5.24 -2.91
N VAL A 373 -20.01 5.00 -1.77
CA VAL A 373 -19.12 3.85 -1.59
C VAL A 373 -19.96 2.58 -1.78
N GLY A 374 -19.59 1.75 -2.75
CA GLY A 374 -20.13 0.40 -2.90
C GLY A 374 -19.49 -0.55 -1.91
N PHE A 375 -18.16 -0.62 -1.91
CA PHE A 375 -17.38 -1.41 -0.96
C PHE A 375 -15.94 -0.89 -0.83
N THR A 376 -15.29 -1.26 0.27
CA THR A 376 -13.86 -0.99 0.49
C THR A 376 -13.02 -2.05 -0.22
N VAL A 377 -12.18 -1.65 -1.17
CA VAL A 377 -11.26 -2.54 -1.90
C VAL A 377 -10.03 -2.88 -1.05
N VAL A 378 -9.41 -1.88 -0.43
CA VAL A 378 -8.29 -2.08 0.50
C VAL A 378 -8.53 -1.19 1.73
N PRO A 379 -8.40 -1.71 2.96
CA PRO A 379 -8.55 -0.91 4.17
C PRO A 379 -7.60 0.29 4.22
N GLY A 380 -8.05 1.35 4.88
CA GLY A 380 -7.25 2.52 5.20
C GLY A 380 -6.57 2.35 6.56
N PHE A 381 -5.54 3.17 6.79
CA PHE A 381 -4.75 3.11 8.02
C PHE A 381 -4.52 4.50 8.56
N LYS A 382 -4.54 4.63 9.88
CA LYS A 382 -4.02 5.79 10.58
C LYS A 382 -2.88 5.30 11.45
N VAL A 383 -1.70 5.87 11.28
CA VAL A 383 -0.52 5.57 12.08
C VAL A 383 0.04 6.88 12.62
N GLY A 384 -0.03 7.04 13.94
CA GLY A 384 0.23 8.32 14.59
C GLY A 384 -0.70 9.43 14.08
N ARG A 385 -0.13 10.43 13.39
CA ARG A 385 -0.87 11.55 12.78
C ARG A 385 -1.13 11.38 11.29
N THR A 386 -0.56 10.35 10.67
CA THR A 386 -0.65 10.15 9.23
C THR A 386 -1.85 9.27 8.92
N VAL A 387 -2.71 9.74 8.03
CA VAL A 387 -3.82 8.96 7.47
C VAL A 387 -3.39 8.48 6.09
N MET A 388 -3.57 7.19 5.85
CA MET A 388 -3.40 6.50 4.59
C MET A 388 -4.77 6.05 4.15
N GLN A 389 -5.16 6.50 2.96
CA GLN A 389 -6.54 6.38 2.49
C GLN A 389 -6.91 4.92 2.27
N CYS A 390 -8.18 4.61 2.52
CA CYS A 390 -8.75 3.36 2.05
C CYS A 390 -9.00 3.46 0.54
N ARG A 391 -8.82 2.36 -0.20
CA ARG A 391 -9.23 2.30 -1.60
C ARG A 391 -10.67 1.82 -1.65
N VAL A 392 -11.54 2.54 -2.35
CA VAL A 392 -12.99 2.28 -2.38
C VAL A 392 -13.51 2.17 -3.80
N TYR A 393 -14.47 1.29 -3.99
CA TYR A 393 -15.23 1.20 -5.22
C TYR A 393 -16.46 2.10 -5.12
N LEU A 394 -16.64 3.03 -6.06
CA LEU A 394 -17.80 3.90 -6.10
C LEU A 394 -18.91 3.31 -6.99
N SER A 395 -20.14 3.32 -6.48
CA SER A 395 -21.32 2.82 -7.18
C SER A 395 -22.44 3.85 -7.13
N ARG A 396 -23.48 3.66 -7.95
CA ARG A 396 -24.70 4.46 -7.84
C ARG A 396 -25.49 3.98 -6.61
N PRO A 397 -26.14 4.89 -5.87
CA PRO A 397 -26.98 4.52 -4.75
C PRO A 397 -28.08 3.57 -5.24
N ALA A 398 -28.32 2.50 -4.49
CA ALA A 398 -29.44 1.63 -4.75
C ALA A 398 -30.74 2.47 -4.68
N ARG A 399 -31.55 2.45 -5.73
CA ARG A 399 -32.89 3.04 -5.68
C ARG A 399 -33.68 2.25 -4.64
N GLN A 400 -34.09 2.91 -3.56
CA GLN A 400 -35.07 2.32 -2.64
C GLN A 400 -36.36 2.06 -3.43
N PRO A 401 -36.97 0.87 -3.28
CA PRO A 401 -38.23 0.53 -3.96
C PRO A 401 -39.41 1.36 -3.46
#